data_AF-A0A6V7INQ5-F1
#
_entry.id   AF-A0A6V7INQ5-F1
#
_cell.length_a   1.000
_cell.length_b   1.000
_cell.length_c   1.000
_cell.angle_alpha   90.00
_cell.angle_beta   90.00
_cell.angle_gamma   90.00
#
_symmetry.space_group_name_H-M   'P 1'
#
loop_
_entity.id
_entity.type
_entity.pdbx_description
1 polymer ?
#
loop_
_entity_poly.entity_id
_entity_poly.type
_entity_poly.pdbx_seq_one_letter_code
_entity_poly.pdbx_strand_id
1 'polypeptide(L)'
;VAGSASPPAPMTIIHLISVGFESLVLEAWLDLKSDKLILRLTRPDDKTNRTISEASINGLLPSSRWHHLALNFKDTVLNKKSAVVEVTIWIDGWREASAQLPFDGLLVRKPGTTCVLVGQNGPCGSGAWYLGNLMVFRCPIFTKERALYLASLGPNYTNLAECILNSVKPDFAPLIASGALNGIREIKFEGGKFDLSRRKSYGGTYLRHIVETKISDSKIDWDSVMDATNSHLSELQDNILISYEAQNPNLVHLYPQAVANPSAVVRNFFPGQPGFRVVSAPEHRVSQQPPLSIPPITTSKLECQQYRGLVPAARLIGGIPVFLYLFARVVELESTEEEQALALSVILHLARSDSELLNQYRSEGGPALLLRVLESNKCHAGKQILKSILDAACDSSILIKDISNGNHGISQNCEAVVTDPELIKVSLSAWRTWAKYDSLNLFLQAMLVLLRDQHSQ
;
A
#
# COMPACT_ATOMS: atom_id res chain seq x y z
N VAL A 1 -0.96 -51.26 1.54
CA VAL A 1 -2.26 -50.59 1.34
C VAL A 1 -1.97 -49.12 1.11
N ALA A 2 -2.02 -48.68 -0.15
CA ALA A 2 -1.90 -47.28 -0.54
C ALA A 2 -3.21 -46.55 -0.18
N GLY A 3 -3.14 -45.33 0.36
CA GLY A 3 -4.36 -44.61 0.72
C GLY A 3 -4.12 -43.16 1.15
N SER A 4 -4.56 -42.24 0.29
CA SER A 4 -4.89 -40.84 0.60
C SER A 4 -3.74 -39.90 0.95
N ALA A 5 -2.83 -39.67 0.00
CA ALA A 5 -2.14 -38.39 -0.05
C ALA A 5 -3.10 -37.37 -0.69
N SER A 6 -3.43 -36.30 0.03
CA SER A 6 -3.95 -35.07 -0.61
C SER A 6 -3.03 -34.70 -1.78
N PRO A 7 -3.55 -34.20 -2.92
CA PRO A 7 -2.68 -33.74 -3.99
C PRO A 7 -1.68 -32.74 -3.41
N PRO A 8 -0.39 -32.79 -3.80
CA PRO A 8 0.57 -31.79 -3.35
C PRO A 8 0.01 -30.42 -3.71
N ALA A 9 -0.10 -29.53 -2.72
CA ALA A 9 -0.55 -28.17 -2.95
C ALA A 9 0.31 -27.60 -4.09
N PRO A 10 -0.29 -26.91 -5.09
CA PRO A 10 0.48 -26.33 -6.17
C PRO A 10 1.59 -25.47 -5.56
N MET A 11 2.84 -25.68 -5.97
CA MET A 11 4.03 -24.98 -5.42
C MET A 11 4.00 -23.44 -5.60
N THR A 12 2.90 -22.91 -6.15
CA THR A 12 2.64 -21.51 -6.49
C THR A 12 1.56 -20.88 -5.61
N ILE A 13 0.77 -21.69 -4.90
CA ILE A 13 -0.28 -21.20 -4.01
C ILE A 13 0.30 -21.03 -2.62
N ILE A 14 0.14 -19.83 -2.09
CA ILE A 14 0.64 -19.42 -0.78
C ILE A 14 -0.53 -19.02 0.13
N HIS A 15 -0.41 -19.33 1.42
CA HIS A 15 -1.39 -18.92 2.42
C HIS A 15 -1.21 -17.44 2.77
N LEU A 16 -2.31 -16.67 2.74
CA LEU A 16 -2.32 -15.28 3.22
C LEU A 16 -2.80 -15.21 4.67
N ILE A 17 -4.07 -15.56 4.90
CA ILE A 17 -4.70 -15.45 6.21
C ILE A 17 -5.83 -16.48 6.35
N SER A 18 -5.97 -17.05 7.55
CA SER A 18 -7.13 -17.84 7.95
C SER A 18 -7.70 -17.30 9.25
N VAL A 19 -9.02 -17.20 9.31
CA VAL A 19 -9.76 -16.78 10.51
C VAL A 19 -10.92 -17.73 10.73
N GLY A 20 -11.04 -18.26 11.95
CA GLY A 20 -12.18 -19.07 12.31
C GLY A 20 -11.95 -19.90 13.56
N PHE A 21 -12.79 -20.90 13.75
CA PHE A 21 -12.81 -21.76 14.92
C PHE A 21 -13.09 -23.20 14.49
N GLU A 22 -13.16 -24.13 15.45
CA GLU A 22 -13.25 -25.58 15.22
C GLU A 22 -14.31 -26.02 14.20
N SER A 23 -15.42 -25.29 14.03
CA SER A 23 -16.52 -25.72 13.14
C SER A 23 -16.47 -25.14 11.73
N LEU A 24 -15.77 -24.01 11.55
CA LEU A 24 -15.72 -23.29 10.28
C LEU A 24 -14.53 -22.33 10.29
N VAL A 25 -13.69 -22.45 9.28
CA VAL A 25 -12.55 -21.57 9.02
C VAL A 25 -12.70 -20.97 7.64
N LEU A 26 -12.49 -19.66 7.57
CA LEU A 26 -12.34 -18.96 6.33
C LEU A 26 -10.86 -18.77 6.04
N GLU A 27 -10.45 -19.08 4.82
CA GLU A 27 -9.06 -19.02 4.38
C GLU A 27 -8.95 -18.18 3.10
N ALA A 28 -7.91 -17.37 3.02
CA ALA A 28 -7.49 -16.64 1.83
C ALA A 28 -6.09 -17.11 1.40
N TRP A 29 -5.98 -17.44 0.12
CA TRP A 29 -4.77 -17.96 -0.52
C TRP A 29 -4.49 -17.16 -1.79
N LEU A 30 -3.22 -17.06 -2.18
CA LEU A 30 -2.80 -16.37 -3.40
C LEU A 30 -2.04 -17.32 -4.30
N ASP A 31 -2.40 -17.40 -5.59
CA ASP A 31 -1.59 -18.08 -6.59
C ASP A 31 -0.63 -17.06 -7.25
N LEU A 32 0.65 -17.17 -6.93
CA LEU A 32 1.70 -16.26 -7.39
C LEU A 32 1.93 -16.28 -8.91
N LYS A 33 1.49 -17.31 -9.62
CA LYS A 33 1.63 -17.37 -11.08
C LYS A 33 0.50 -16.70 -11.84
N SER A 34 -0.70 -16.70 -11.28
CA SER A 34 -1.91 -16.24 -11.96
C SER A 34 -2.54 -15.00 -11.32
N ASP A 35 -1.90 -14.44 -10.27
CA ASP A 35 -2.38 -13.31 -9.48
C ASP A 35 -3.84 -13.51 -9.01
N LYS A 36 -4.16 -14.77 -8.70
CA LYS A 36 -5.50 -15.24 -8.36
C LYS A 36 -5.66 -15.33 -6.86
N LEU A 37 -6.58 -14.55 -6.32
CA LEU A 37 -7.00 -14.63 -4.92
C LEU A 37 -8.03 -15.76 -4.79
N ILE A 38 -7.74 -16.75 -3.96
CA ILE A 38 -8.57 -17.92 -3.72
C ILE A 38 -9.12 -17.83 -2.30
N LEU A 39 -10.44 -17.84 -2.17
CA LEU A 39 -11.15 -17.85 -0.90
C LEU A 39 -11.76 -19.22 -0.66
N ARG A 40 -11.57 -19.75 0.54
CA ARG A 40 -12.06 -21.08 0.92
C ARG A 40 -12.81 -21.02 2.23
N LEU A 41 -13.89 -21.79 2.32
CA LEU A 41 -14.43 -22.23 3.58
C LEU A 41 -13.96 -23.66 3.82
N THR A 42 -13.41 -23.91 5.00
CA THR A 42 -12.97 -25.24 5.44
C THR A 42 -13.64 -25.60 6.76
N ARG A 43 -13.90 -26.89 6.95
CA ARG A 43 -14.23 -27.45 8.27
C ARG A 43 -13.02 -28.23 8.77
N PRO A 44 -12.39 -27.77 9.87
CA PRO A 44 -11.41 -28.59 10.57
C PRO A 44 -12.08 -29.89 11.04
N ASP A 45 -11.40 -31.01 10.82
CA ASP A 45 -11.75 -32.32 11.36
C ASP A 45 -10.44 -32.98 11.82
N ASP A 46 -10.50 -33.87 12.81
CA ASP A 46 -9.34 -34.46 13.49
C ASP A 46 -8.35 -35.16 12.54
N LYS A 47 -8.81 -35.50 11.32
CA LYS A 47 -8.03 -36.23 10.31
C LYS A 47 -7.72 -35.43 9.04
N THR A 48 -8.58 -34.50 8.64
CA THR A 48 -8.43 -33.74 7.38
C THR A 48 -9.19 -32.42 7.44
N ASN A 49 -8.55 -31.33 7.02
CA ASN A 49 -9.27 -30.08 6.75
C ASN A 49 -10.04 -30.21 5.44
N ARG A 50 -11.37 -30.31 5.53
CA ARG A 50 -12.21 -30.46 4.34
C ARG A 50 -12.65 -29.10 3.83
N THR A 51 -12.29 -28.77 2.59
CA THR A 51 -12.85 -27.62 1.87
C THR A 51 -14.32 -27.87 1.54
N ILE A 52 -15.19 -26.97 2.00
CA ILE A 52 -16.64 -27.04 1.78
C ILE A 52 -17.12 -26.09 0.68
N SER A 53 -16.38 -25.00 0.46
CA SER A 53 -16.67 -24.02 -0.60
C SER A 53 -15.37 -23.35 -1.02
N GLU A 54 -15.23 -23.06 -2.31
CA GLU A 54 -14.10 -22.33 -2.87
C GLU A 54 -14.61 -21.36 -3.92
N ALA A 55 -14.11 -20.13 -3.86
CA ALA A 55 -14.30 -19.13 -4.88
C ALA A 55 -12.96 -18.48 -5.18
N SER A 56 -12.83 -17.89 -6.35
CA SER A 56 -11.58 -17.27 -6.74
C SER A 56 -11.79 -16.08 -7.62
N ILE A 57 -10.92 -15.07 -7.45
CA ILE A 57 -11.02 -13.82 -8.16
C ILE A 57 -9.66 -13.54 -8.82
N ASN A 58 -9.70 -13.23 -10.11
CA ASN A 58 -8.51 -13.08 -10.96
C ASN A 58 -8.14 -11.61 -11.15
N GLY A 59 -6.86 -11.34 -11.41
CA GLY A 59 -6.39 -10.01 -11.86
C GLY A 59 -6.47 -8.91 -10.81
N LEU A 60 -6.58 -9.29 -9.54
CA LEU A 60 -6.84 -8.39 -8.44
C LEU A 60 -5.57 -7.94 -7.72
N LEU A 61 -4.55 -8.80 -7.61
CA LEU A 61 -3.31 -8.54 -6.85
C LEU A 61 -2.08 -8.81 -7.72
N PRO A 62 -1.73 -7.92 -8.67
CA PRO A 62 -0.51 -8.10 -9.45
C PRO A 62 0.74 -8.04 -8.57
N SER A 63 1.68 -8.92 -8.89
CA SER A 63 2.95 -9.04 -8.18
C SER A 63 3.82 -7.78 -8.25
N SER A 64 4.87 -7.72 -7.40
CA SER A 64 5.92 -6.68 -7.36
C SER A 64 5.53 -5.30 -6.81
N ARG A 65 4.32 -5.11 -6.28
CA ARG A 65 3.91 -3.87 -5.61
C ARG A 65 3.13 -4.11 -4.32
N TRP A 66 3.13 -3.11 -3.46
CA TRP A 66 2.29 -3.11 -2.27
C TRP A 66 0.83 -2.85 -2.64
N HIS A 67 -0.06 -3.63 -2.02
CA HIS A 67 -1.49 -3.50 -2.16
C HIS A 67 -2.15 -3.40 -0.79
N HIS A 68 -3.16 -2.55 -0.68
CA HIS A 68 -4.03 -2.51 0.50
C HIS A 68 -5.23 -3.44 0.27
N LEU A 69 -5.45 -4.41 1.16
CA LEU A 69 -6.54 -5.39 1.06
C LEU A 69 -7.49 -5.23 2.24
N ALA A 70 -8.75 -4.90 1.98
CA ALA A 70 -9.83 -4.91 2.97
C ALA A 70 -10.89 -5.96 2.61
N LEU A 71 -11.41 -6.65 3.61
CA LEU A 71 -12.37 -7.76 3.45
C LEU A 71 -13.55 -7.58 4.42
N ASN A 72 -14.76 -7.73 3.91
CA ASN A 72 -15.97 -7.95 4.71
C ASN A 72 -16.51 -9.35 4.47
N PHE A 73 -17.01 -9.96 5.54
CA PHE A 73 -17.65 -11.28 5.50
C PHE A 73 -19.07 -11.16 6.02
N LYS A 74 -20.03 -11.67 5.24
CA LYS A 74 -21.44 -11.68 5.61
C LYS A 74 -22.03 -13.05 5.37
N ASP A 75 -22.49 -13.69 6.44
CA ASP A 75 -23.21 -14.95 6.37
C ASP A 75 -24.71 -14.71 6.17
N THR A 76 -25.31 -15.45 5.24
CA THR A 76 -26.76 -15.47 5.02
C THR A 76 -27.25 -16.91 5.04
N VAL A 77 -28.14 -17.22 5.99
CA VAL A 77 -28.78 -18.54 6.07
C VAL A 77 -29.93 -18.58 5.05
N LEU A 78 -29.78 -19.40 4.01
CA LEU A 78 -30.82 -19.55 2.97
C LEU A 78 -31.96 -20.43 3.46
N ASN A 79 -31.64 -21.52 4.16
CA ASN A 79 -32.61 -22.42 4.78
C ASN A 79 -31.97 -23.21 5.94
N LYS A 80 -32.71 -24.12 6.58
CA LYS A 80 -32.23 -24.91 7.73
C LYS A 80 -30.95 -25.75 7.46
N LYS A 81 -30.57 -25.97 6.20
CA LYS A 81 -29.45 -26.83 5.82
C LYS A 81 -28.44 -26.14 4.89
N SER A 82 -28.62 -24.87 4.57
CA SER A 82 -27.81 -24.17 3.56
C SER A 82 -27.58 -22.73 3.97
N ALA A 83 -26.34 -22.29 3.83
CA ALA A 83 -25.92 -20.92 4.03
C ALA A 83 -24.95 -20.49 2.94
N VAL A 84 -24.83 -19.18 2.75
CA VAL A 84 -23.86 -18.57 1.85
C VAL A 84 -23.06 -17.56 2.65
N VAL A 85 -21.74 -17.60 2.53
CA VAL A 85 -20.86 -16.52 3.00
C VAL A 85 -20.53 -15.66 1.80
N GLU A 86 -20.96 -14.40 1.82
CA GLU A 86 -20.53 -13.38 0.88
C GLU A 86 -19.25 -12.72 1.39
N VAL A 87 -18.27 -12.60 0.52
CA VAL A 87 -17.00 -11.93 0.77
C VAL A 87 -16.91 -10.72 -0.15
N THR A 88 -16.92 -9.53 0.44
CA THR A 88 -16.67 -8.27 -0.28
C THR A 88 -15.23 -7.85 -0.06
N ILE A 89 -14.55 -7.49 -1.15
CA ILE A 89 -13.12 -7.21 -1.17
C ILE A 89 -12.89 -5.83 -1.77
N TRP A 90 -12.06 -5.03 -1.11
CA TRP A 90 -11.55 -3.77 -1.65
C TRP A 90 -10.04 -3.85 -1.78
N ILE A 91 -9.54 -3.56 -2.98
CA ILE A 91 -8.11 -3.49 -3.28
C ILE A 91 -7.73 -2.06 -3.57
N ASP A 92 -6.69 -1.61 -2.89
CA ASP A 92 -6.22 -0.21 -2.87
C ASP A 92 -7.36 0.76 -2.52
N GLY A 93 -8.36 0.25 -1.80
CA GLY A 93 -9.52 0.99 -1.31
C GLY A 93 -10.61 1.31 -2.34
N TRP A 94 -10.31 1.31 -3.64
CA TRP A 94 -11.28 1.70 -4.69
C TRP A 94 -11.75 0.54 -5.59
N ARG A 95 -10.97 -0.54 -5.71
CA ARG A 95 -11.32 -1.69 -6.56
C ARG A 95 -12.15 -2.69 -5.76
N GLU A 96 -13.46 -2.72 -6.02
CA GLU A 96 -14.39 -3.62 -5.33
C GLU A 96 -14.61 -4.92 -6.11
N ALA A 97 -14.60 -6.05 -5.40
CA ALA A 97 -15.01 -7.35 -5.92
C ALA A 97 -15.78 -8.15 -4.87
N SER A 98 -16.66 -9.04 -5.31
CA SER A 98 -17.44 -9.92 -4.44
C SER A 98 -17.27 -11.39 -4.83
N ALA A 99 -17.25 -12.27 -3.84
CA ALA A 99 -17.30 -13.72 -4.03
C ALA A 99 -18.34 -14.35 -3.09
N GLN A 100 -19.04 -15.36 -3.58
CA GLN A 100 -20.00 -16.12 -2.77
C GLN A 100 -19.46 -17.53 -2.50
N LEU A 101 -19.54 -17.94 -1.24
CA LEU A 101 -19.11 -19.25 -0.76
C LEU A 101 -20.33 -20.00 -0.22
N PRO A 102 -21.15 -20.63 -1.09
CA PRO A 102 -22.28 -21.45 -0.66
C PRO A 102 -21.78 -22.74 -0.02
N PHE A 103 -22.44 -23.17 1.07
CA PHE A 103 -22.17 -24.47 1.68
C PHE A 103 -23.43 -25.06 2.32
N ASP A 104 -23.44 -26.40 2.38
CA ASP A 104 -24.47 -27.15 3.09
C ASP A 104 -24.04 -27.45 4.54
N GLY A 105 -24.95 -27.20 5.47
CA GLY A 105 -24.81 -27.51 6.89
C GLY A 105 -25.28 -26.38 7.81
N LEU A 106 -25.14 -26.63 9.11
CA LEU A 106 -25.51 -25.67 10.14
C LEU A 106 -24.39 -24.67 10.36
N LEU A 107 -24.71 -23.37 10.33
CA LEU A 107 -23.81 -22.34 10.81
C LEU A 107 -23.87 -22.32 12.34
N VAL A 108 -22.84 -22.85 12.99
CA VAL A 108 -22.76 -22.89 14.45
C VAL A 108 -22.37 -21.51 14.96
N ARG A 109 -23.28 -20.80 15.62
CA ARG A 109 -23.01 -19.48 16.23
C ARG A 109 -22.62 -19.56 17.71
N LYS A 110 -22.06 -20.68 18.14
CA LYS A 110 -21.59 -20.83 19.53
C LYS A 110 -20.27 -20.07 19.69
N PRO A 111 -20.12 -19.25 20.74
CA PRO A 111 -18.84 -18.63 21.06
C PRO A 111 -17.80 -19.71 21.27
N GLY A 112 -16.65 -19.57 20.60
CA GLY A 112 -15.53 -20.49 20.71
C GLY A 112 -14.22 -19.74 20.49
N THR A 113 -13.10 -20.37 20.82
CA THR A 113 -11.77 -19.82 20.57
C THR A 113 -11.58 -19.62 19.07
N THR A 114 -11.42 -18.37 18.65
CA THR A 114 -11.14 -18.02 17.27
C THR A 114 -9.63 -17.89 17.09
N CYS A 115 -9.09 -18.57 16.09
CA CYS A 115 -7.69 -18.49 15.70
C CYS A 115 -7.55 -17.59 14.47
N VAL A 116 -6.49 -16.78 14.46
CA VAL A 116 -6.05 -16.03 13.29
C VAL A 116 -4.66 -16.56 12.92
N LEU A 117 -4.52 -17.09 11.72
CA LEU A 117 -3.25 -17.58 11.17
C LEU A 117 -2.86 -16.69 10.00
N VAL A 118 -1.61 -16.25 9.96
CA VAL A 118 -1.12 -15.33 8.91
C VAL A 118 0.17 -15.89 8.33
N GLY A 119 0.26 -15.92 7.00
CA GLY A 119 1.41 -16.45 6.28
C GLY A 119 1.48 -17.98 6.28
N GLN A 120 2.54 -18.52 5.69
CA GLN A 120 2.75 -19.97 5.57
C GLN A 120 4.06 -20.40 6.23
N ASN A 121 4.10 -21.65 6.67
CA ASN A 121 5.34 -22.30 7.07
C ASN A 121 5.59 -23.50 6.14
N GLY A 122 6.71 -23.52 5.43
CA GLY A 122 7.07 -24.60 4.50
C GLY A 122 7.70 -24.09 3.20
N PRO A 123 8.28 -25.01 2.39
CA PRO A 123 8.93 -24.65 1.14
C PRO A 123 7.90 -24.13 0.12
N CYS A 124 8.15 -22.95 -0.43
CA CYS A 124 7.45 -22.44 -1.61
C CYS A 124 8.48 -22.23 -2.72
N GLY A 125 8.33 -22.96 -3.82
CA GLY A 125 9.24 -22.86 -4.97
C GLY A 125 9.03 -21.64 -5.84
N SER A 126 8.04 -20.79 -5.55
CA SER A 126 7.58 -19.72 -6.45
C SER A 126 7.69 -18.30 -5.87
N GLY A 127 8.14 -18.14 -4.62
CA GLY A 127 8.36 -16.84 -3.99
C GLY A 127 7.75 -16.70 -2.60
N ALA A 128 7.71 -15.46 -2.12
CA ALA A 128 7.13 -15.06 -0.84
C ALA A 128 6.30 -13.78 -1.02
N TRP A 129 5.49 -13.46 -0.03
CA TRP A 129 4.75 -12.20 0.04
C TRP A 129 5.17 -11.44 1.30
N TYR A 130 5.06 -10.12 1.26
CA TYR A 130 5.39 -9.24 2.38
C TYR A 130 4.10 -8.69 3.00
N LEU A 131 4.07 -8.59 4.33
CA LEU A 131 2.97 -8.01 5.08
C LEU A 131 3.42 -6.70 5.73
N GLY A 132 2.58 -5.67 5.64
CA GLY A 132 2.72 -4.42 6.40
C GLY A 132 2.02 -4.57 7.74
N ASN A 133 0.81 -4.04 7.86
CA ASN A 133 0.00 -4.15 9.07
C ASN A 133 -1.24 -5.02 8.82
N LEU A 134 -1.77 -5.63 9.88
CA LEU A 134 -3.04 -6.36 9.86
C LEU A 134 -3.96 -5.83 10.96
N MET A 135 -5.16 -5.42 10.56
CA MET A 135 -6.24 -5.05 11.48
C MET A 135 -7.42 -6.01 11.30
N VAL A 136 -7.98 -6.49 12.41
CA VAL A 136 -9.20 -7.31 12.43
C VAL A 136 -10.28 -6.58 13.20
N PHE A 137 -11.49 -6.57 12.66
CA PHE A 137 -12.66 -5.89 13.23
C PHE A 137 -13.72 -6.90 13.67
N ARG A 138 -14.53 -6.53 14.67
CA ARG A 138 -15.56 -7.40 15.27
C ARG A 138 -16.73 -7.72 14.33
N CYS A 139 -17.00 -6.86 13.36
CA CYS A 139 -18.11 -6.99 12.43
C CYS A 139 -17.73 -6.43 11.04
N PRO A 140 -18.49 -6.76 9.99
CA PRO A 140 -18.25 -6.21 8.65
C PRO A 140 -18.60 -4.73 8.61
N ILE A 141 -17.59 -3.87 8.67
CA ILE A 141 -17.72 -2.41 8.77
C ILE A 141 -17.16 -1.66 7.56
N PHE A 142 -16.45 -2.34 6.66
CA PHE A 142 -15.86 -1.65 5.52
C PHE A 142 -16.95 -1.20 4.54
N THR A 143 -16.84 0.05 4.12
CA THR A 143 -17.45 0.59 2.90
C THR A 143 -16.32 0.97 1.95
N LYS A 144 -16.65 1.35 0.72
CA LYS A 144 -15.66 1.82 -0.25
C LYS A 144 -14.87 3.03 0.28
N GLU A 145 -15.57 3.97 0.91
CA GLU A 145 -15.01 5.20 1.47
C GLU A 145 -14.05 4.90 2.61
N ARG A 146 -14.44 4.01 3.53
CA ARG A 146 -13.59 3.58 4.66
C ARG A 146 -12.36 2.81 4.19
N ALA A 147 -12.50 1.93 3.21
CA ALA A 147 -11.40 1.18 2.64
C ALA A 147 -10.41 2.11 1.90
N LEU A 148 -10.92 3.09 1.16
CA LEU A 148 -10.12 4.13 0.49
C LEU A 148 -9.37 5.01 1.48
N TYR A 149 -10.05 5.50 2.51
CA TYR A 149 -9.43 6.34 3.53
C TYR A 149 -8.30 5.57 4.23
N LEU A 150 -8.53 4.34 4.70
CA LEU A 150 -7.47 3.54 5.33
C LEU A 150 -6.30 3.25 4.38
N ALA A 151 -6.58 2.96 3.09
CA ALA A 151 -5.52 2.77 2.09
C ALA A 151 -4.65 4.02 1.92
N SER A 152 -5.24 5.22 2.01
CA SER A 152 -4.52 6.50 1.83
C SER A 152 -3.61 6.86 3.00
N LEU A 153 -3.78 6.26 4.17
CA LEU A 153 -2.87 6.43 5.32
C LEU A 153 -1.58 5.62 5.15
N GLY A 154 -1.55 4.71 4.17
CA GLY A 154 -0.39 3.92 3.81
C GLY A 154 -0.10 2.74 4.74
N PRO A 155 0.87 1.88 4.37
CA PRO A 155 1.14 0.61 5.04
C PRO A 155 1.78 0.73 6.43
N ASN A 156 2.26 1.92 6.80
CA ASN A 156 2.86 2.18 8.11
C ASN A 156 1.85 2.70 9.14
N TYR A 157 0.60 2.92 8.74
CA TYR A 157 -0.43 3.35 9.66
C TYR A 157 -0.83 2.21 10.58
N THR A 158 -0.53 2.35 11.88
CA THR A 158 -0.79 1.33 12.91
C THR A 158 -1.85 1.76 13.93
N ASN A 159 -2.09 3.06 14.05
CA ASN A 159 -2.84 3.62 15.16
C ASN A 159 -4.18 4.24 14.74
N LEU A 160 -5.18 3.39 14.61
CA LEU A 160 -6.56 3.80 14.38
C LEU A 160 -7.21 4.43 15.62
N ALA A 161 -6.72 4.09 16.81
CA ALA A 161 -7.29 4.41 18.12
C ALA A 161 -6.89 5.79 18.68
N GLU A 162 -5.85 6.41 18.13
CA GLU A 162 -5.36 7.72 18.58
C GLU A 162 -6.36 8.86 18.31
N CYS A 163 -6.32 9.88 19.18
CA CYS A 163 -7.18 11.07 19.08
C CYS A 163 -7.09 11.76 17.71
N ILE A 164 -8.17 12.46 17.35
CA ILE A 164 -8.37 13.26 16.11
C ILE A 164 -7.21 14.25 15.80
N LEU A 165 -6.35 14.53 16.77
CA LEU A 165 -5.13 15.34 16.62
C LEU A 165 -3.95 14.58 15.96
N ASN A 166 -4.16 13.35 15.47
CA ASN A 166 -3.13 12.57 14.78
C ASN A 166 -2.52 13.37 13.62
N SER A 167 -1.19 13.31 13.49
CA SER A 167 -0.40 14.10 12.56
C SER A 167 -0.34 13.52 11.15
N VAL A 168 -0.69 12.23 10.99
CA VAL A 168 -0.64 11.54 9.70
C VAL A 168 -1.87 11.87 8.88
N LYS A 169 -1.69 12.70 7.85
CA LYS A 169 -2.74 13.03 6.88
C LYS A 169 -2.80 11.95 5.79
N PRO A 170 -3.99 11.64 5.28
CA PRO A 170 -4.15 10.74 4.15
C PRO A 170 -3.45 11.31 2.90
N ASP A 171 -2.73 10.45 2.18
CA ASP A 171 -2.19 10.73 0.85
C ASP A 171 -2.98 9.97 -0.21
N PHE A 172 -3.86 10.69 -0.90
CA PHE A 172 -4.68 10.12 -1.97
C PHE A 172 -3.97 10.12 -3.33
N ALA A 173 -2.84 10.82 -3.50
CA ALA A 173 -2.21 10.98 -4.81
C ALA A 173 -1.82 9.63 -5.47
N PRO A 174 -1.21 8.66 -4.76
CA PRO A 174 -0.91 7.35 -5.33
C PRO A 174 -2.17 6.58 -5.76
N LEU A 175 -3.25 6.68 -4.97
CA LEU A 175 -4.51 5.99 -5.24
C LEU A 175 -5.23 6.62 -6.43
N ILE A 176 -5.22 7.95 -6.52
CA ILE A 176 -5.76 8.71 -7.64
C ILE A 176 -5.00 8.36 -8.93
N ALA A 177 -3.67 8.37 -8.90
CA ALA A 177 -2.83 7.98 -10.02
C ALA A 177 -3.07 6.53 -10.45
N SER A 178 -3.42 5.64 -9.52
CA SER A 178 -3.75 4.24 -9.80
C SER A 178 -5.12 4.02 -10.45
N GLY A 179 -6.00 5.04 -10.48
CA GLY A 179 -7.30 4.99 -11.14
C GLY A 179 -8.50 5.32 -10.26
N ALA A 180 -8.31 5.69 -8.98
CA ALA A 180 -9.43 5.93 -8.05
C ALA A 180 -10.43 7.00 -8.55
N LEU A 181 -9.98 8.03 -9.29
CA LEU A 181 -10.88 9.06 -9.86
C LEU A 181 -11.76 8.57 -11.00
N ASN A 182 -11.24 7.68 -11.85
CA ASN A 182 -11.87 7.30 -13.11
C ASN A 182 -12.75 6.04 -12.98
N GLY A 183 -12.65 5.34 -11.85
CA GLY A 183 -13.25 4.02 -11.68
C GLY A 183 -12.56 2.95 -12.54
N ILE A 184 -12.96 1.68 -12.36
CA ILE A 184 -12.51 0.60 -13.25
C ILE A 184 -13.35 0.67 -14.53
N ARG A 185 -12.74 0.86 -15.70
CA ARG A 185 -13.37 0.45 -16.97
C ARG A 185 -12.90 -0.96 -17.30
N GLU A 186 -13.79 -1.98 -17.29
CA GLU A 186 -13.94 -3.01 -18.35
C GLU A 186 -14.43 -4.44 -17.98
N ILE A 187 -15.16 -4.99 -18.97
CA ILE A 187 -15.51 -6.37 -19.42
C ILE A 187 -16.28 -7.32 -18.47
N LYS A 188 -17.57 -7.53 -18.81
CA LYS A 188 -18.44 -8.60 -18.31
C LYS A 188 -18.09 -9.95 -18.97
N PHE A 189 -17.94 -11.00 -18.17
CA PHE A 189 -18.02 -12.38 -18.66
C PHE A 189 -19.42 -12.94 -18.36
N GLU A 190 -20.13 -13.39 -19.40
CA GLU A 190 -21.44 -14.05 -19.25
C GLU A 190 -21.30 -15.42 -18.58
N GLY A 191 -21.90 -15.58 -17.40
CA GLY A 191 -22.05 -16.88 -16.74
C GLY A 191 -23.09 -17.75 -17.45
N GLY A 192 -22.73 -19.01 -17.73
CA GLY A 192 -23.60 -19.98 -18.40
C GLY A 192 -24.92 -20.22 -17.66
N LYS A 193 -26.03 -20.30 -18.42
CA LYS A 193 -27.41 -20.48 -17.93
C LYS A 193 -27.55 -21.67 -16.98
N PHE A 194 -28.26 -21.44 -15.86
CA PHE A 194 -28.67 -22.49 -14.94
C PHE A 194 -29.78 -23.35 -15.56
N ASP A 195 -29.45 -24.59 -15.90
CA ASP A 195 -30.44 -25.55 -16.37
C ASP A 195 -31.19 -26.14 -15.16
N LEU A 196 -32.45 -25.70 -14.96
CA LEU A 196 -33.36 -26.12 -13.87
C LEU A 196 -33.95 -27.53 -14.08
N SER A 197 -33.59 -28.21 -15.18
CA SER A 197 -34.31 -29.40 -15.66
C SER A 197 -33.69 -30.76 -15.27
N ARG A 198 -32.52 -30.82 -14.62
CA ARG A 198 -31.88 -32.12 -14.29
C ARG A 198 -32.16 -32.59 -12.86
N ARG A 199 -33.03 -33.61 -12.76
CA ARG A 199 -33.35 -34.37 -11.54
C ARG A 199 -32.10 -34.98 -10.90
N LYS A 200 -32.13 -35.02 -9.56
CA LYS A 200 -31.16 -35.68 -8.68
C LYS A 200 -30.85 -37.11 -9.13
N SER A 201 -29.57 -37.40 -9.34
CA SER A 201 -29.02 -38.76 -9.33
C SER A 201 -28.02 -38.88 -8.18
N TYR A 202 -28.09 -40.01 -7.48
CA TYR A 202 -27.25 -40.38 -6.34
C TYR A 202 -25.77 -40.39 -6.72
N GLY A 203 -24.93 -39.79 -5.86
CA GLY A 203 -23.47 -39.89 -5.91
C GLY A 203 -22.76 -38.87 -6.79
N GLY A 204 -21.88 -38.07 -6.19
CA GLY A 204 -20.81 -37.36 -6.90
C GLY A 204 -21.11 -35.94 -7.38
N THR A 205 -20.35 -34.99 -6.81
CA THR A 205 -19.90 -33.72 -7.41
C THR A 205 -20.94 -32.83 -8.11
N TYR A 206 -21.45 -31.85 -7.37
CA TYR A 206 -21.85 -30.55 -7.92
C TYR A 206 -21.36 -29.44 -7.01
N LEU A 207 -20.27 -28.77 -7.37
CA LEU A 207 -20.12 -27.36 -7.02
C LEU A 207 -19.64 -26.64 -8.28
N ARG A 208 -20.64 -26.08 -8.98
CA ARG A 208 -20.47 -25.17 -10.11
C ARG A 208 -19.73 -23.94 -9.60
N HIS A 209 -18.65 -23.56 -10.30
CA HIS A 209 -18.10 -22.21 -10.23
C HIS A 209 -19.21 -21.20 -10.53
N ILE A 210 -19.64 -20.47 -9.53
CA ILE A 210 -20.46 -19.27 -9.68
C ILE A 210 -19.64 -18.15 -9.05
N VAL A 211 -18.72 -17.59 -9.84
CA VAL A 211 -18.13 -16.31 -9.54
C VAL A 211 -18.99 -15.29 -10.24
N GLU A 212 -19.96 -14.71 -9.52
CA GLU A 212 -20.58 -13.47 -9.98
C GLU A 212 -19.69 -12.32 -9.49
N THR A 213 -18.67 -11.99 -10.29
CA THR A 213 -17.83 -10.81 -10.03
C THR A 213 -18.66 -9.58 -10.35
N LYS A 214 -19.42 -9.10 -9.36
CA LYS A 214 -20.14 -7.83 -9.49
C LYS A 214 -19.17 -6.71 -9.14
N ILE A 215 -18.43 -6.24 -10.13
CA ILE A 215 -17.58 -5.05 -9.99
C ILE A 215 -18.50 -3.83 -10.08
N SER A 216 -18.55 -3.02 -9.02
CA SER A 216 -19.44 -1.86 -8.94
C SER A 216 -18.79 -0.61 -9.56
N ASP A 217 -19.44 0.00 -10.55
CA ASP A 217 -19.13 1.34 -11.08
C ASP A 217 -19.63 2.44 -10.12
N SER A 218 -19.39 2.27 -8.83
CA SER A 218 -19.79 3.26 -7.82
C SER A 218 -18.84 4.46 -7.87
N LYS A 219 -19.36 5.66 -8.11
CA LYS A 219 -18.60 6.90 -7.91
C LYS A 219 -18.22 7.01 -6.44
N ILE A 220 -16.95 7.29 -6.15
CA ILE A 220 -16.47 7.53 -4.78
C ILE A 220 -17.08 8.86 -4.30
N ASP A 221 -17.71 8.84 -3.13
CA ASP A 221 -18.15 10.05 -2.45
C ASP A 221 -16.96 10.73 -1.76
N TRP A 222 -16.30 11.63 -2.49
CA TRP A 222 -15.13 12.36 -1.98
C TRP A 222 -15.47 13.31 -0.84
N ASP A 223 -16.71 13.81 -0.75
CA ASP A 223 -17.12 14.69 0.35
C ASP A 223 -17.16 13.90 1.66
N SER A 224 -17.64 12.65 1.61
CA SER A 224 -17.60 11.74 2.76
C SER A 224 -16.18 11.30 3.13
N VAL A 225 -15.30 11.08 2.14
CA VAL A 225 -13.91 10.64 2.38
C VAL A 225 -13.06 11.77 2.95
N MET A 226 -13.27 13.00 2.48
CA MET A 226 -12.51 14.19 2.87
C MET A 226 -13.15 14.94 4.05
N ASP A 227 -14.18 14.37 4.67
CA ASP A 227 -14.87 14.94 5.84
C ASP A 227 -13.86 15.26 6.95
N ALA A 228 -13.69 16.57 7.23
CA ALA A 228 -12.76 17.07 8.23
C ALA A 228 -13.05 16.55 9.64
N THR A 229 -14.26 16.06 9.91
CA THR A 229 -14.64 15.49 11.21
C THR A 229 -14.26 14.02 11.35
N ASN A 230 -13.83 13.36 10.26
CA ASN A 230 -13.51 11.94 10.20
C ASN A 230 -14.59 11.05 10.82
N SER A 231 -15.86 11.46 10.67
CA SER A 231 -17.00 10.79 11.29
C SER A 231 -17.08 9.30 10.90
N HIS A 232 -16.69 9.00 9.65
CA HIS A 232 -16.65 7.66 9.08
C HIS A 232 -15.65 6.70 9.76
N LEU A 233 -14.66 7.21 10.51
CA LEU A 233 -13.68 6.40 11.24
C LEU A 233 -14.17 5.91 12.60
N SER A 234 -15.22 6.53 13.16
CA SER A 234 -15.74 6.15 14.49
C SER A 234 -16.14 4.68 14.58
N GLU A 235 -16.81 4.16 13.54
CA GLU A 235 -17.18 2.74 13.49
C GLU A 235 -15.97 1.80 13.34
N LEU A 236 -14.92 2.22 12.61
CA LEU A 236 -13.67 1.47 12.52
C LEU A 236 -13.00 1.40 13.89
N GLN A 237 -12.92 2.53 14.59
CA GLN A 237 -12.37 2.63 15.94
C GLN A 237 -13.13 1.75 16.91
N ASP A 238 -14.45 1.85 16.97
CA ASP A 238 -15.26 1.14 17.97
C ASP A 238 -15.27 -0.39 17.75
N ASN A 239 -14.99 -0.85 16.53
CA ASN A 239 -15.01 -2.27 16.17
C ASN A 239 -13.63 -2.89 16.02
N ILE A 240 -12.52 -2.17 16.20
CA ILE A 240 -11.17 -2.76 16.13
C ILE A 240 -10.98 -3.82 17.22
N LEU A 241 -10.56 -5.03 16.84
CA LEU A 241 -10.36 -6.17 17.72
C LEU A 241 -8.87 -6.50 17.88
N ILE A 242 -8.15 -6.62 16.77
CA ILE A 242 -6.72 -6.94 16.73
C ILE A 242 -6.02 -5.92 15.84
N SER A 243 -4.86 -5.44 16.29
CA SER A 243 -3.86 -4.77 15.45
C SER A 243 -2.53 -5.52 15.56
N TYR A 244 -1.95 -5.87 14.41
CA TYR A 244 -0.63 -6.44 14.28
C TYR A 244 0.24 -5.53 13.43
N GLU A 245 1.44 -5.23 13.92
CA GLU A 245 2.40 -4.33 13.30
C GLU A 245 3.63 -5.11 12.86
N ALA A 246 3.96 -5.13 11.57
CA ALA A 246 5.18 -5.83 11.11
C ALA A 246 6.47 -5.25 11.69
N GLN A 247 6.46 -4.00 12.17
CA GLN A 247 7.60 -3.39 12.86
C GLN A 247 7.92 -4.08 14.20
N ASN A 248 6.91 -4.68 14.84
CA ASN A 248 7.06 -5.42 16.08
C ASN A 248 6.35 -6.77 15.99
N PRO A 249 6.92 -7.73 15.24
CA PRO A 249 6.23 -8.98 14.88
C PRO A 249 5.98 -9.92 16.06
N ASN A 250 6.58 -9.64 17.22
CA ASN A 250 6.46 -10.44 18.44
C ASN A 250 5.28 -10.02 19.32
N LEU A 251 4.57 -8.94 18.97
CA LEU A 251 3.42 -8.45 19.72
C LEU A 251 2.19 -8.33 18.82
N VAL A 252 1.03 -8.55 19.43
CA VAL A 252 -0.29 -8.32 18.86
C VAL A 252 -1.06 -7.48 19.86
N HIS A 253 -1.68 -6.41 19.39
CA HIS A 253 -2.48 -5.50 20.21
C HIS A 253 -3.95 -5.92 20.16
N LEU A 254 -4.48 -6.35 21.30
CA LEU A 254 -5.89 -6.70 21.47
C LEU A 254 -6.67 -5.55 22.09
N TYR A 255 -7.74 -5.13 21.42
CA TYR A 255 -8.62 -4.11 21.93
C TYR A 255 -9.79 -4.76 22.69
N PRO A 256 -10.12 -4.31 23.92
CA PRO A 256 -11.24 -4.85 24.68
C PRO A 256 -12.58 -4.45 24.05
N GLN A 257 -13.66 -5.16 24.41
CA GLN A 257 -15.02 -4.82 24.02
C GLN A 257 -15.74 -4.13 25.19
N ALA A 258 -16.37 -2.97 24.94
CA ALA A 258 -17.28 -2.36 25.91
C ALA A 258 -18.51 -3.23 26.10
N VAL A 259 -18.88 -3.49 27.34
CA VAL A 259 -20.23 -3.92 27.68
C VAL A 259 -20.85 -2.80 28.50
N ALA A 260 -21.87 -2.15 27.94
CA ALA A 260 -22.56 -1.01 28.58
C ALA A 260 -23.33 -1.38 29.86
N ASN A 261 -23.47 -2.68 30.17
CA ASN A 261 -24.26 -3.16 31.30
C ASN A 261 -23.37 -3.89 32.34
N PRO A 262 -23.10 -3.28 33.51
CA PRO A 262 -22.27 -3.90 34.57
C PRO A 262 -22.82 -5.23 35.09
N SER A 263 -24.14 -5.44 34.97
CA SER A 263 -24.85 -6.66 35.38
C SER A 263 -24.57 -7.87 34.49
N ALA A 264 -24.07 -7.67 33.26
CA ALA A 264 -23.68 -8.75 32.35
C ALA A 264 -22.25 -9.28 32.63
N VAL A 265 -21.43 -8.52 33.36
CA VAL A 265 -20.03 -8.87 33.69
C VAL A 265 -19.96 -10.06 34.67
N VAL A 266 -21.01 -10.29 35.46
CA VAL A 266 -21.06 -11.33 36.50
C VAL A 266 -21.19 -12.76 35.93
N ARG A 267 -21.60 -12.96 34.67
CA ARG A 267 -21.80 -14.31 34.09
C ARG A 267 -20.54 -14.98 33.55
N ASN A 268 -19.43 -14.25 33.34
CA ASN A 268 -18.21 -14.82 32.75
C ASN A 268 -17.13 -15.21 33.78
N PHE A 269 -17.45 -15.22 35.08
CA PHE A 269 -16.53 -15.62 36.16
C PHE A 269 -16.62 -17.12 36.53
N PHE A 270 -16.64 -18.04 35.55
CA PHE A 270 -16.38 -19.45 35.84
C PHE A 270 -14.86 -19.73 35.72
N PRO A 271 -14.21 -20.30 36.76
CA PRO A 271 -12.77 -20.51 36.76
C PRO A 271 -12.42 -21.65 35.80
N GLY A 272 -11.55 -21.38 34.81
CA GLY A 272 -10.98 -22.42 33.94
C GLY A 272 -10.97 -22.14 32.43
N GLN A 273 -11.49 -21.01 31.95
CA GLN A 273 -11.37 -20.63 30.53
C GLN A 273 -10.48 -19.40 30.36
N PRO A 274 -9.56 -19.36 29.38
CA PRO A 274 -8.87 -18.13 28.98
C PRO A 274 -9.86 -17.23 28.23
N GLY A 275 -10.80 -16.64 28.97
CA GLY A 275 -11.84 -15.75 28.46
C GLY A 275 -11.44 -14.28 28.60
N PHE A 276 -11.71 -13.50 27.55
CA PHE A 276 -11.53 -12.06 27.44
C PHE A 276 -11.88 -11.29 28.73
N ARG A 277 -10.98 -10.39 29.19
CA ARG A 277 -11.31 -9.41 30.23
C ARG A 277 -12.32 -8.41 29.67
N VAL A 278 -13.57 -8.50 30.12
CA VAL A 278 -14.58 -7.45 29.93
C VAL A 278 -14.28 -6.35 30.94
N VAL A 279 -13.83 -5.18 30.48
CA VAL A 279 -13.59 -4.02 31.34
C VAL A 279 -14.86 -3.17 31.37
N SER A 280 -15.41 -2.94 32.56
CA SER A 280 -16.45 -1.92 32.76
C SER A 280 -15.79 -0.55 32.66
N ALA A 281 -15.99 0.13 31.54
CA ALA A 281 -15.47 1.46 31.30
C ALA A 281 -16.59 2.51 31.44
N PRO A 282 -16.38 3.61 32.17
CA PRO A 282 -17.30 4.74 32.15
C PRO A 282 -17.21 5.43 30.79
N GLU A 283 -18.32 5.41 30.02
CA GLU A 283 -18.76 6.28 28.90
C GLU A 283 -17.78 6.79 27.80
N HIS A 284 -16.48 6.57 27.90
CA HIS A 284 -15.49 7.01 26.92
C HIS A 284 -15.10 5.84 26.02
N ARG A 285 -15.13 6.08 24.70
CA ARG A 285 -14.97 5.08 23.63
C ARG A 285 -13.89 4.07 23.96
N VAL A 286 -14.21 2.78 23.90
CA VAL A 286 -13.28 1.69 24.26
C VAL A 286 -12.07 1.61 23.34
N SER A 287 -12.21 2.15 22.13
CA SER A 287 -11.11 2.39 21.21
C SER A 287 -10.02 3.31 21.76
N GLN A 288 -10.33 4.20 22.72
CA GLN A 288 -9.34 5.08 23.38
C GLN A 288 -8.68 4.44 24.61
N GLN A 289 -9.04 3.21 24.96
CA GLN A 289 -8.33 2.47 26.00
C GLN A 289 -7.04 1.89 25.44
N PRO A 290 -5.96 1.82 26.24
CA PRO A 290 -4.74 1.19 25.80
C PRO A 290 -5.01 -0.29 25.44
N PRO A 291 -4.55 -0.77 24.28
CA PRO A 291 -4.72 -2.16 23.91
C PRO A 291 -3.89 -3.07 24.82
N LEU A 292 -4.34 -4.32 24.96
CA LEU A 292 -3.58 -5.38 25.60
C LEU A 292 -2.58 -5.97 24.59
N SER A 293 -1.30 -5.70 24.80
CA SER A 293 -0.22 -6.28 23.99
C SER A 293 0.11 -7.70 24.47
N ILE A 294 -0.08 -8.69 23.61
CA ILE A 294 0.22 -10.11 23.89
C ILE A 294 1.15 -10.69 22.82
N PRO A 295 1.98 -11.70 23.15
CA PRO A 295 2.73 -12.43 22.14
C PRO A 295 1.81 -13.35 21.32
N PRO A 296 2.11 -13.60 20.03
CA PRO A 296 1.42 -14.63 19.25
C PRO A 296 1.61 -16.01 19.89
N ILE A 297 0.58 -16.87 19.79
CA ILE A 297 0.59 -18.23 20.34
C ILE A 297 1.64 -19.10 19.64
N THR A 298 1.83 -18.88 18.34
CA THR A 298 2.82 -19.59 17.52
C THR A 298 3.43 -18.62 16.53
N THR A 299 4.74 -18.68 16.39
CA THR A 299 5.52 -17.88 15.45
C THR A 299 6.46 -18.77 14.66
N SER A 300 6.77 -18.36 13.44
CA SER A 300 7.86 -18.93 12.63
C SER A 300 8.96 -17.87 12.47
N LYS A 301 10.11 -18.24 11.88
CA LYS A 301 11.16 -17.28 11.58
C LYS A 301 10.65 -16.29 10.52
N LEU A 302 10.43 -15.05 10.93
CA LEU A 302 10.03 -13.95 10.06
C LEU A 302 11.28 -13.21 9.57
N GLU A 303 11.33 -12.89 8.27
CA GLU A 303 12.32 -11.98 7.70
C GLU A 303 11.74 -10.56 7.67
N CYS A 304 12.20 -9.71 8.57
CA CYS A 304 11.80 -8.31 8.59
C CYS A 304 12.61 -7.54 7.54
N GLN A 305 11.92 -6.97 6.55
CA GLN A 305 12.52 -6.05 5.58
C GLN A 305 12.10 -4.62 5.92
N GLN A 306 13.08 -3.75 6.18
CA GLN A 306 12.84 -2.32 6.30
C GLN A 306 13.03 -1.67 4.94
N TYR A 307 11.94 -1.43 4.23
CA TYR A 307 11.98 -0.59 3.02
C TYR A 307 12.06 0.88 3.41
N ARG A 308 13.26 1.46 3.34
CA ARG A 308 13.47 2.91 3.41
C ARG A 308 13.66 3.40 2.00
N GLY A 309 12.64 4.09 1.45
CA GLY A 309 12.80 4.82 0.18
C GLY A 309 13.94 5.84 0.28
N LEU A 310 14.33 6.43 -0.86
CA LEU A 310 15.46 7.36 -0.92
C LEU A 310 15.30 8.53 0.07
N VAL A 311 14.11 9.11 0.19
CA VAL A 311 13.82 10.25 1.08
C VAL A 311 14.01 9.89 2.57
N PRO A 312 13.35 8.85 3.13
CA PRO A 312 13.63 8.43 4.50
C PRO A 312 15.10 8.08 4.73
N ALA A 313 15.73 7.32 3.81
CA ALA A 313 17.14 6.95 3.92
C ALA A 313 18.05 8.17 3.97
N ALA A 314 17.80 9.17 3.12
CA ALA A 314 18.52 10.43 3.11
C ALA A 314 18.40 11.19 4.45
N ARG A 315 17.20 11.29 5.02
CA ARG A 315 16.98 11.95 6.32
C ARG A 315 17.80 11.28 7.43
N LEU A 316 17.86 9.95 7.44
CA LEU A 316 18.55 9.19 8.48
C LEU A 316 20.07 9.34 8.47
N ILE A 317 20.67 9.52 7.30
CA ILE A 317 22.11 9.73 7.19
C ILE A 317 22.52 11.18 7.46
N GLY A 318 21.56 12.10 7.65
CA GLY A 318 21.82 13.51 7.97
C GLY A 318 21.14 14.53 7.05
N GLY A 319 20.29 14.08 6.11
CA GLY A 319 19.52 14.95 5.21
C GLY A 319 20.38 15.61 4.13
N ILE A 320 19.87 16.71 3.55
CA ILE A 320 20.51 17.43 2.44
C ILE A 320 21.96 17.89 2.71
N PRO A 321 22.36 18.38 3.91
CA PRO A 321 23.74 18.79 4.18
C PRO A 321 24.78 17.74 3.82
N VAL A 322 24.49 16.45 4.07
CA VAL A 322 25.40 15.35 3.76
C VAL A 322 25.56 15.20 2.26
N PHE A 323 24.48 15.29 1.50
CA PHE A 323 24.55 15.19 0.04
C PHE A 323 25.26 16.40 -0.56
N LEU A 324 25.01 17.62 -0.08
CA LEU A 324 25.75 18.83 -0.49
C LEU A 324 27.26 18.67 -0.28
N TYR A 325 27.67 18.14 0.88
CA TYR A 325 29.07 17.81 1.15
C TYR A 325 29.62 16.76 0.19
N LEU A 326 28.89 15.66 -0.07
CA LEU A 326 29.32 14.61 -0.98
C LEU A 326 29.50 15.12 -2.42
N PHE A 327 28.62 15.98 -2.91
CA PHE A 327 28.80 16.62 -4.21
C PHE A 327 30.00 17.57 -4.24
N ALA A 328 30.18 18.39 -3.21
CA ALA A 328 31.37 19.21 -3.10
C ALA A 328 32.64 18.34 -3.10
N ARG A 329 32.61 17.16 -2.46
CA ARG A 329 33.70 16.19 -2.52
C ARG A 329 33.94 15.61 -3.91
N VAL A 330 32.88 15.26 -4.66
CA VAL A 330 33.02 14.79 -6.06
C VAL A 330 33.73 15.84 -6.91
N VAL A 331 33.36 17.12 -6.75
CA VAL A 331 34.03 18.21 -7.47
C VAL A 331 35.46 18.43 -6.97
N GLU A 332 35.71 18.35 -5.66
CA GLU A 332 37.03 18.54 -5.08
C GLU A 332 38.05 17.48 -5.54
N LEU A 333 37.58 16.25 -5.77
CA LEU A 333 38.35 15.12 -6.29
C LEU A 333 38.60 15.19 -7.81
N GLU A 334 38.17 16.27 -8.47
CA GLU A 334 38.40 16.52 -9.90
C GLU A 334 37.84 15.41 -10.81
N SER A 335 36.70 14.83 -10.40
CA SER A 335 35.94 13.87 -11.20
C SER A 335 35.51 14.41 -12.56
N THR A 336 35.11 13.51 -13.46
CA THR A 336 34.65 13.85 -14.81
C THR A 336 33.38 14.71 -14.80
N GLU A 337 33.11 15.42 -15.89
CA GLU A 337 31.87 16.21 -16.03
C GLU A 337 30.61 15.37 -15.78
N GLU A 338 30.59 14.13 -16.29
CA GLU A 338 29.45 13.22 -16.15
C GLU A 338 29.20 12.85 -14.69
N GLU A 339 30.26 12.52 -13.94
CA GLU A 339 30.16 12.20 -12.51
C GLU A 339 29.72 13.41 -11.69
N GLN A 340 30.27 14.60 -11.98
CA GLN A 340 29.86 15.85 -11.33
C GLN A 340 28.38 16.17 -11.63
N ALA A 341 27.93 15.96 -12.88
CA ALA A 341 26.56 16.21 -13.30
C ALA A 341 25.57 15.22 -12.69
N LEU A 342 25.96 13.95 -12.54
CA LEU A 342 25.18 12.92 -11.87
C LEU A 342 25.08 13.20 -10.36
N ALA A 343 26.18 13.59 -9.72
CA ALA A 343 26.16 13.96 -8.30
C ALA A 343 25.27 15.18 -8.05
N LEU A 344 25.31 16.18 -8.94
CA LEU A 344 24.43 17.33 -8.88
C LEU A 344 22.96 16.96 -9.08
N SER A 345 22.65 16.12 -10.08
CA SER A 345 21.26 15.71 -10.34
C SER A 345 20.67 14.93 -9.17
N VAL A 346 21.44 14.05 -8.51
CA VAL A 346 21.01 13.34 -7.31
C VAL A 346 20.57 14.30 -6.21
N ILE A 347 21.33 15.35 -5.92
CA ILE A 347 20.97 16.34 -4.89
C ILE A 347 19.72 17.10 -5.27
N LEU A 348 19.66 17.61 -6.50
CA LEU A 348 18.55 18.46 -6.92
C LEU A 348 17.24 17.65 -6.98
N HIS A 349 17.29 16.40 -7.45
CA HIS A 349 16.14 15.50 -7.41
C HIS A 349 15.75 15.13 -5.98
N LEU A 350 16.72 14.84 -5.12
CA LEU A 350 16.44 14.54 -3.72
C LEU A 350 15.81 15.73 -2.99
N ALA A 351 16.32 16.94 -3.20
CA ALA A 351 15.74 18.16 -2.64
C ALA A 351 14.30 18.36 -3.13
N ARG A 352 14.03 18.15 -4.43
CA ARG A 352 12.67 18.30 -5.01
C ARG A 352 11.71 17.17 -4.65
N SER A 353 12.21 16.03 -4.19
CA SER A 353 11.37 14.86 -3.90
C SER A 353 10.48 15.03 -2.67
N ASP A 354 10.80 16.00 -1.79
CA ASP A 354 10.07 16.23 -0.55
C ASP A 354 10.22 17.70 -0.08
N SER A 355 9.14 18.30 0.43
CA SER A 355 9.13 19.71 0.83
C SER A 355 10.06 20.04 2.00
N GLU A 356 10.28 19.12 2.93
CA GLU A 356 11.19 19.31 4.06
C GLU A 356 12.64 19.31 3.57
N LEU A 357 12.98 18.39 2.66
CA LEU A 357 14.28 18.34 2.02
C LEU A 357 14.55 19.58 1.16
N LEU A 358 13.56 20.07 0.40
CA LEU A 358 13.71 21.32 -0.37
C LEU A 358 13.97 22.52 0.54
N ASN A 359 13.25 22.61 1.66
CA ASN A 359 13.45 23.67 2.64
C ASN A 359 14.85 23.58 3.27
N GLN A 360 15.31 22.36 3.59
CA GLN A 360 16.65 22.13 4.10
C GLN A 360 17.73 22.55 3.09
N TYR A 361 17.56 22.21 1.80
CA TYR A 361 18.45 22.67 0.73
C TYR A 361 18.56 24.21 0.69
N ARG A 362 17.44 24.90 0.84
CA ARG A 362 17.41 26.37 0.83
C ARG A 362 18.00 26.99 2.10
N SER A 363 17.68 26.46 3.28
CA SER A 363 18.16 26.98 4.57
C SER A 363 19.67 26.80 4.74
N GLU A 364 20.22 25.72 4.19
CA GLU A 364 21.65 25.40 4.24
C GLU A 364 22.45 26.14 3.15
N GLY A 365 21.83 27.10 2.46
CA GLY A 365 22.49 27.91 1.44
C GLY A 365 22.82 27.14 0.16
N GLY A 366 22.07 26.08 -0.17
CA GLY A 366 22.26 25.25 -1.36
C GLY A 366 22.49 26.02 -2.67
N PRO A 367 21.68 27.06 -3.00
CA PRO A 367 21.92 27.89 -4.19
C PRO A 367 23.26 28.63 -4.17
N ALA A 368 23.65 29.16 -3.00
CA ALA A 368 24.93 29.85 -2.84
C ALA A 368 26.12 28.88 -2.95
N LEU A 369 25.99 27.68 -2.38
CA LEU A 369 26.99 26.62 -2.50
C LEU A 369 27.12 26.17 -3.96
N LEU A 370 26.00 25.98 -4.67
CA LEU A 370 26.00 25.63 -6.08
C LEU A 370 26.72 26.69 -6.92
N LEU A 371 26.44 27.98 -6.71
CA LEU A 371 27.15 29.07 -7.37
C LEU A 371 28.67 28.99 -7.11
N ARG A 372 29.07 28.80 -5.85
CA ARG A 372 30.48 28.65 -5.47
C ARG A 372 31.15 27.45 -6.14
N VAL A 373 30.44 26.33 -6.27
CA VAL A 373 30.94 25.15 -6.94
C VAL A 373 31.09 25.40 -8.44
N LEU A 374 30.10 26.03 -9.10
CA LEU A 374 30.20 26.40 -10.52
C LEU A 374 31.35 27.39 -10.79
N GLU A 375 31.64 28.30 -9.87
CA GLU A 375 32.75 29.25 -9.98
C GLU A 375 34.12 28.61 -9.66
N SER A 376 34.14 27.40 -9.10
CA SER A 376 35.37 26.67 -8.80
C SER A 376 36.10 26.26 -10.08
N ASN A 377 37.43 26.35 -10.06
CA ASN A 377 38.28 25.85 -11.14
C ASN A 377 38.22 24.32 -11.31
N LYS A 378 37.73 23.59 -10.30
CA LYS A 378 37.57 22.13 -10.32
C LYS A 378 36.24 21.65 -10.89
N CYS A 379 35.27 22.55 -11.08
CA CYS A 379 33.99 22.18 -11.65
C CYS A 379 34.03 22.23 -13.17
N HIS A 380 33.65 21.13 -13.82
CA HIS A 380 33.50 21.04 -15.26
C HIS A 380 32.09 21.52 -15.65
N ALA A 381 31.86 22.84 -15.67
CA ALA A 381 30.55 23.43 -15.93
C ALA A 381 30.13 23.38 -17.41
N GLY A 382 30.14 22.18 -17.99
CA GLY A 382 29.75 21.91 -19.37
C GLY A 382 28.25 21.64 -19.55
N LYS A 383 27.91 21.04 -20.69
CA LYS A 383 26.52 20.81 -21.13
C LYS A 383 25.77 19.85 -20.20
N GLN A 384 26.45 18.89 -19.57
CA GLN A 384 25.81 17.90 -18.69
C GLN A 384 25.41 18.53 -17.35
N ILE A 385 26.29 19.37 -16.77
CA ILE A 385 25.95 20.14 -15.57
C ILE A 385 24.79 21.09 -15.86
N LEU A 386 24.85 21.79 -17.00
CA LEU A 386 23.77 22.67 -17.43
C LEU A 386 22.44 21.92 -17.59
N LYS A 387 22.47 20.71 -18.18
CA LYS A 387 21.31 19.82 -18.26
C LYS A 387 20.75 19.50 -16.87
N SER A 388 21.59 19.04 -15.94
CA SER A 388 21.14 18.69 -14.58
C SER A 388 20.46 19.87 -13.87
N ILE A 389 20.96 21.10 -14.07
CA ILE A 389 20.34 22.30 -13.48
C ILE A 389 19.02 22.63 -14.17
N LEU A 390 18.93 22.57 -15.50
CA LEU A 390 17.70 22.88 -16.23
C LEU A 390 16.59 21.85 -15.98
N ASP A 391 16.93 20.57 -15.94
CA ASP A 391 16.01 19.49 -15.55
C ASP A 391 15.48 19.71 -14.13
N ALA A 392 16.34 20.18 -13.23
CA ALA A 392 15.97 20.51 -11.87
C ALA A 392 15.18 21.82 -11.73
N ALA A 393 15.38 22.79 -12.61
CA ALA A 393 14.66 24.06 -12.60
C ALA A 393 13.26 23.94 -13.20
N CYS A 394 13.01 22.94 -14.05
CA CYS A 394 11.77 22.80 -14.83
C CYS A 394 10.96 21.56 -14.44
N ASP A 395 9.72 21.48 -14.90
CA ASP A 395 8.84 20.30 -14.77
C ASP A 395 9.22 19.16 -15.73
N SER A 396 9.84 19.50 -16.86
CA SER A 396 10.25 18.57 -17.91
C SER A 396 11.61 18.94 -18.51
N SER A 397 12.28 17.97 -19.12
CA SER A 397 13.64 18.11 -19.66
C SER A 397 13.64 18.95 -20.94
N ILE A 398 14.41 20.04 -20.94
CA ILE A 398 14.59 20.92 -22.11
C ILE A 398 15.66 20.39 -23.05
N LEU A 399 16.77 19.95 -22.47
CA LEU A 399 17.93 19.48 -23.21
C LEU A 399 17.83 17.96 -23.40
N ILE A 400 17.89 17.52 -24.66
CA ILE A 400 17.91 16.11 -25.03
C ILE A 400 19.34 15.74 -25.41
N LYS A 401 19.85 14.65 -24.82
CA LYS A 401 21.15 14.07 -25.20
C LYS A 401 20.95 13.24 -26.46
N ASP A 402 21.60 13.63 -27.54
CA ASP A 402 21.59 12.89 -28.80
C ASP A 402 22.34 11.56 -28.63
N ILE A 403 21.68 10.46 -28.98
CA ILE A 403 22.19 9.10 -28.76
C ILE A 403 23.37 8.80 -29.70
N SER A 404 23.42 9.41 -30.89
CA SER A 404 24.48 9.15 -31.87
C SER A 404 25.76 9.94 -31.60
N ASN A 405 25.62 11.16 -31.06
CA ASN A 405 26.73 12.14 -30.99
C ASN A 405 27.07 12.57 -29.56
N GLY A 406 26.29 12.17 -28.55
CA GLY A 406 26.47 12.56 -27.14
C GLY A 406 26.24 14.05 -26.86
N ASN A 407 25.90 14.84 -27.87
CA ASN A 407 25.68 16.27 -27.77
C ASN A 407 24.30 16.59 -27.20
N HIS A 408 24.21 17.68 -26.44
CA HIS A 408 22.96 18.18 -25.89
C HIS A 408 22.35 19.20 -26.85
N GLY A 409 21.14 18.93 -27.31
CA GLY A 409 20.33 19.83 -28.15
C GLY A 409 19.04 20.23 -27.45
N ILE A 410 18.42 21.31 -27.91
CA ILE A 410 17.14 21.78 -27.37
C ILE A 410 16.00 21.02 -28.05
N SER A 411 15.02 20.59 -27.25
CA SER A 411 13.79 19.99 -27.78
C SER A 411 12.99 21.00 -28.60
N GLN A 412 12.68 20.67 -29.86
CA GLN A 412 12.00 21.58 -30.80
C GLN A 412 10.56 21.95 -30.37
N ASN A 413 9.91 21.09 -29.57
CA ASN A 413 8.55 21.29 -29.04
C ASN A 413 8.55 21.27 -27.50
N CYS A 414 9.46 22.00 -26.88
CA CYS A 414 9.50 22.09 -25.42
C CYS A 414 8.33 22.93 -24.89
N GLU A 415 7.57 22.40 -23.93
CA GLU A 415 6.52 23.10 -23.16
C GLU A 415 6.89 23.20 -21.68
N ALA A 416 8.18 23.07 -21.35
CA ALA A 416 8.65 22.99 -19.98
C ALA A 416 8.39 24.29 -19.21
N VAL A 417 7.84 24.18 -18.01
CA VAL A 417 7.56 25.31 -17.13
C VAL A 417 8.63 25.42 -16.04
N VAL A 418 9.04 26.65 -15.72
CA VAL A 418 10.00 26.91 -14.64
C VAL A 418 9.32 26.68 -13.29
N THR A 419 9.81 25.69 -12.54
CA THR A 419 9.34 25.31 -11.21
C THR A 419 10.24 25.82 -10.08
N ASP A 420 11.55 25.99 -10.35
CA ASP A 420 12.50 26.58 -9.40
C ASP A 420 13.29 27.73 -10.06
N PRO A 421 12.82 28.98 -9.94
CA PRO A 421 13.49 30.13 -10.53
C PRO A 421 14.83 30.48 -9.87
N GLU A 422 15.09 30.00 -8.64
CA GLU A 422 16.35 30.31 -7.95
C GLU A 422 17.53 29.57 -8.61
N LEU A 423 17.31 28.36 -9.14
CA LEU A 423 18.32 27.64 -9.92
C LEU A 423 18.66 28.35 -11.24
N ILE A 424 17.68 28.97 -11.89
CA ILE A 424 17.90 29.79 -13.10
C ILE A 424 18.71 31.03 -12.75
N LYS A 425 18.40 31.69 -11.63
CA LYS A 425 19.15 32.85 -11.13
C LYS A 425 20.59 32.50 -10.79
N VAL A 426 20.84 31.35 -10.15
CA VAL A 426 22.20 30.84 -9.90
C VAL A 426 22.96 30.63 -11.21
N SER A 427 22.30 30.03 -12.20
CA SER A 427 22.89 29.81 -13.52
C SER A 427 23.22 31.13 -14.23
N LEU A 428 22.33 32.12 -14.19
CA LEU A 428 22.59 33.47 -14.72
C LEU A 428 23.77 34.15 -14.00
N SER A 429 23.88 33.96 -12.69
CA SER A 429 25.00 34.51 -11.90
C SER A 429 26.35 33.90 -12.34
N ALA A 430 26.35 32.62 -12.72
CA ALA A 430 27.52 31.88 -13.21
C ALA A 430 27.82 32.04 -14.71
N TRP A 431 27.28 33.07 -15.40
CA TRP A 431 27.40 33.22 -16.86
C TRP A 431 28.82 33.18 -17.41
N ARG A 432 29.80 33.72 -16.66
CA ARG A 432 31.23 33.69 -17.06
C ARG A 432 31.77 32.27 -17.11
N THR A 433 31.33 31.41 -16.21
CA THR A 433 31.71 30.00 -16.19
C THR A 433 31.12 29.29 -17.40
N TRP A 434 29.84 29.48 -17.71
CA TRP A 434 29.24 28.88 -18.90
C TRP A 434 29.92 29.30 -20.20
N ALA A 435 30.40 30.54 -20.27
CA ALA A 435 31.17 31.03 -21.42
C ALA A 435 32.52 30.30 -21.57
N LYS A 436 33.20 30.04 -20.45
CA LYS A 436 34.48 29.31 -20.43
C LYS A 436 34.35 27.87 -20.94
N TYR A 437 33.21 27.22 -20.72
CA TYR A 437 32.93 25.83 -21.12
C TYR A 437 32.02 25.73 -22.36
N ASP A 438 31.92 26.78 -23.16
CA ASP A 438 31.12 26.84 -24.41
C ASP A 438 29.66 26.35 -24.25
N SER A 439 29.09 26.58 -23.07
CA SER A 439 27.73 26.16 -22.69
C SER A 439 26.78 27.34 -22.54
N LEU A 440 27.30 28.59 -22.56
CA LEU A 440 26.49 29.80 -22.44
C LEU A 440 25.48 29.95 -23.58
N ASN A 441 25.87 29.66 -24.83
CA ASN A 441 24.96 29.74 -25.97
C ASN A 441 23.78 28.78 -25.81
N LEU A 442 24.04 27.56 -25.36
CA LEU A 442 23.01 26.56 -25.10
C LEU A 442 22.07 27.01 -23.97
N PHE A 443 22.61 27.61 -22.91
CA PHE A 443 21.81 28.16 -21.81
C PHE A 443 20.91 29.30 -22.27
N LEU A 444 21.44 30.27 -23.04
CA LEU A 444 20.66 31.39 -23.56
C LEU A 444 19.55 30.93 -24.51
N GLN A 445 19.82 29.95 -25.38
CA GLN A 445 18.80 29.35 -26.22
C GLN A 445 17.71 28.64 -25.40
N ALA A 446 18.06 27.94 -24.31
CA ALA A 446 17.08 27.36 -23.41
C ALA A 446 16.21 28.42 -22.72
N MET A 447 16.80 29.57 -22.32
CA MET A 447 16.05 30.68 -21.75
C MET A 447 15.07 31.31 -22.76
N LEU A 448 15.46 31.44 -24.03
CA LEU A 448 14.57 31.94 -25.09
C LEU A 448 13.35 31.04 -25.29
N VAL A 449 13.51 29.73 -25.14
CA VAL A 449 12.39 28.78 -25.22
C VAL A 449 11.45 28.93 -24.02
N LEU A 450 12.00 29.02 -22.81
CA LEU A 450 11.22 29.14 -21.58
C LEU A 450 10.50 30.49 -21.42
N LEU A 451 11.02 31.55 -22.04
CA LEU A 451 10.51 32.92 -21.90
C LEU A 451 9.74 33.44 -23.13
N ARG A 452 9.31 32.56 -24.04
CA ARG A 452 8.58 32.96 -25.25
C ARG A 452 7.17 33.49 -24.92
N ASP A 453 6.70 34.47 -25.70
CA ASP A 453 5.42 35.17 -25.47
C ASP A 453 4.17 34.26 -25.50
N GLN A 454 4.25 33.06 -26.09
CA GLN A 454 3.17 32.06 -26.16
C GLN A 454 3.50 30.78 -25.36
N HIS A 455 4.18 30.92 -24.21
CA HIS A 455 4.43 29.79 -23.33
C HIS A 455 3.19 29.42 -22.51
N SER A 456 2.94 28.11 -22.29
CA SER A 456 1.96 27.63 -21.31
C SER A 456 2.30 28.24 -19.94
N GLN A 457 1.33 28.92 -19.32
CA GLN A 457 1.43 29.49 -17.97
C GLN A 457 1.17 28.44 -16.91
#